data_AF-A0A3D1GBT6-F1
#
_entry.id   AF-A0A3D1GBT6-F1
#
_cell.length_a   1.000
_cell.length_b   1.000
_cell.length_c   1.000
_cell.angle_alpha   90.00
_cell.angle_beta   90.00
_cell.angle_gamma   90.00
#
_symmetry.space_group_name_H-M   'P 1'
#
loop_
_entity.id
_entity.type
_entity.pdbx_description
1 polymer ?
#
loop_
_entity_poly.entity_id
_entity_poly.type
_entity_poly.pdbx_seq_one_letter_code
_entity_poly.pdbx_strand_id
1 'polypeptide(L)'
;MITTIACNRSLVVERVNYSQPVESVITPTDDGIIQNRRYGITFSILPIQYEELRDTSNVLVDEVRMIRDQNGFYYITASGFNHVYVMKPGTGELKLEKKISIGDQQLISPAFNWRSPVVQLIDLDQNKEFYLNHNGIIKGEDQS
;
A
#
# COMPACT_ATOMS: atom_id res chain seq x y z
N MET A 1 43.36 -29.34 18.17
CA MET A 1 42.26 -29.01 17.24
C MET A 1 41.82 -27.59 17.58
N ILE A 2 42.15 -26.61 16.74
CA ILE A 2 41.83 -25.20 16.98
C ILE A 2 40.53 -24.91 16.21
N THR A 3 39.44 -24.71 16.94
CA THR A 3 38.14 -24.33 16.36
C THR A 3 38.12 -22.82 16.19
N THR A 4 38.31 -22.33 14.97
CA THR A 4 38.11 -20.91 14.64
C THR A 4 36.61 -20.65 14.51
N ILE A 5 35.99 -20.09 15.55
CA ILE A 5 34.63 -19.57 15.45
C ILE A 5 34.70 -18.24 14.69
N ALA A 6 34.50 -18.28 13.37
CA ALA A 6 34.34 -17.07 12.58
C ALA A 6 33.08 -16.34 13.06
N CYS A 7 33.27 -15.24 13.80
CA CYS A 7 32.19 -14.38 14.28
C CYS A 7 31.69 -13.54 13.09
N ASN A 8 30.85 -14.13 12.23
CA ASN A 8 30.16 -13.42 11.16
C ASN A 8 29.09 -12.51 11.79
N ARG A 9 29.50 -11.35 12.31
CA ARG A 9 28.57 -10.28 12.66
C ARG A 9 28.06 -9.66 11.36
N SER A 10 26.80 -9.92 11.03
CA SER A 10 26.13 -9.18 9.97
C SER A 10 26.00 -7.72 10.39
N LEU A 11 26.39 -6.80 9.51
CA LEU A 11 26.09 -5.39 9.69
C LEU A 11 24.59 -5.20 9.47
N VAL A 12 23.88 -4.71 10.50
CA VAL A 12 22.46 -4.37 10.42
C VAL A 12 22.31 -2.91 10.76
N VAL A 13 21.68 -2.15 9.85
CA VAL A 13 21.27 -0.77 10.12
C VAL A 13 19.84 -0.81 10.64
N GLU A 14 19.65 -0.39 11.89
CA GLU A 14 18.35 -0.38 12.57
C GLU A 14 17.72 1.02 12.56
N ARG A 15 16.42 1.10 12.90
CA ARG A 15 15.66 2.35 13.01
C ARG A 15 15.60 3.16 11.71
N VAL A 16 15.53 2.46 10.58
CA VAL A 16 15.33 3.09 9.26
C VAL A 16 13.88 3.57 9.16
N ASN A 17 13.68 4.80 8.69
CA ASN A 17 12.37 5.32 8.36
C ASN A 17 12.17 5.28 6.84
N TYR A 18 11.26 4.42 6.38
CA TYR A 18 10.95 4.24 4.97
C TYR A 18 9.78 5.11 4.47
N SER A 19 9.21 5.97 5.32
CA SER A 19 7.97 6.68 5.03
C SER A 19 8.10 7.57 3.81
N GLN A 20 7.10 7.53 2.94
CA GLN A 20 6.90 8.51 1.88
C GLN A 20 5.90 9.56 2.38
N PRO A 21 6.31 10.83 2.53
CA PRO A 21 5.46 11.84 3.15
C PRO A 21 4.28 12.27 2.27
N VAL A 22 4.39 12.06 0.95
CA VAL A 22 3.38 12.43 -0.04
C VAL A 22 2.96 11.19 -0.78
N GLU A 23 1.64 10.99 -0.89
CA GLU A 23 1.07 9.91 -1.70
C GLU A 23 1.50 10.02 -3.16
N SER A 24 1.42 8.90 -3.86
CA SER A 24 1.54 8.85 -5.30
C SER A 24 0.20 8.49 -5.90
N VAL A 25 -0.22 9.29 -6.87
CA VAL A 25 -1.38 9.03 -7.73
C VAL A 25 -0.82 8.75 -9.11
N ILE A 26 -1.04 7.54 -9.62
CA ILE A 26 -0.37 7.05 -10.83
C ILE A 26 -1.40 6.39 -11.74
N THR A 27 -1.47 6.86 -12.98
CA THR A 27 -2.21 6.20 -14.05
C THR A 27 -1.45 4.96 -14.52
N PRO A 28 -2.06 3.76 -14.50
CA PRO A 28 -1.43 2.58 -15.08
C PRO A 28 -1.26 2.74 -16.60
N THR A 29 -0.26 2.05 -17.16
CA THR A 29 -0.18 1.83 -18.60
C THR A 29 -1.28 0.88 -19.08
N ASP A 30 -1.44 0.71 -20.39
CA ASP A 30 -2.44 -0.18 -21.00
C ASP A 30 -2.28 -1.66 -20.61
N ASP A 31 -1.06 -2.09 -20.23
CA ASP A 31 -0.75 -3.42 -19.69
C ASP A 31 -0.83 -3.49 -18.15
N GLY A 32 -1.33 -2.44 -17.50
CA GLY A 32 -1.57 -2.36 -16.07
C GLY A 32 -0.30 -2.17 -15.25
N ILE A 33 0.76 -1.59 -15.83
CA ILE A 33 2.02 -1.34 -15.13
C ILE A 33 1.96 0.02 -14.45
N ILE A 34 2.29 0.01 -13.15
CA ILE A 34 2.49 1.20 -12.34
C ILE A 34 3.97 1.52 -12.33
N GLN A 35 4.34 2.75 -12.70
CA GLN A 35 5.72 3.24 -12.68
C GLN A 35 5.86 4.47 -11.79
N ASN A 36 6.19 4.26 -10.52
CA ASN A 36 6.45 5.35 -9.59
C ASN A 36 7.91 5.80 -9.70
N ARG A 37 8.18 6.72 -10.64
CA ARG A 37 9.55 7.23 -10.88
C ARG A 37 10.13 7.99 -9.69
N ARG A 38 9.28 8.66 -8.90
CA ARG A 38 9.71 9.44 -7.73
C ARG A 38 10.35 8.54 -6.66
N TYR A 39 9.76 7.37 -6.43
CA TYR A 39 10.19 6.46 -5.37
C TYR A 39 10.80 5.15 -5.87
N GLY A 40 10.97 5.00 -7.19
CA GLY A 40 11.72 3.92 -7.80
C GLY A 40 11.06 2.54 -7.69
N ILE A 41 9.73 2.46 -7.83
CA ILE A 41 9.01 1.18 -7.81
C ILE A 41 8.17 0.99 -9.09
N THR A 42 8.22 -0.23 -9.62
CA THR A 42 7.45 -0.68 -10.78
C THR A 42 6.79 -2.03 -10.47
N PHE A 43 5.50 -2.17 -10.76
CA PHE A 43 4.76 -3.43 -10.56
C PHE A 43 3.48 -3.44 -11.42
N SER A 44 2.81 -4.58 -11.53
CA SER A 44 1.51 -4.70 -12.20
C SER A 44 0.35 -4.56 -11.20
N ILE A 45 -0.66 -3.74 -11.53
CA ILE A 45 -1.88 -3.58 -10.72
C ILE A 45 -2.90 -4.72 -10.95
N LEU A 46 -2.79 -5.45 -12.07
CA LEU A 46 -3.79 -6.44 -12.49
C LEU A 46 -4.11 -7.51 -11.42
N PRO A 47 -3.15 -8.05 -10.64
CA PRO A 47 -3.47 -8.97 -9.56
C PRO A 47 -4.35 -8.36 -8.46
N ILE A 48 -4.15 -7.07 -8.14
CA ILE A 48 -4.97 -6.35 -7.16
C ILE A 48 -6.35 -6.05 -7.78
N GLN A 49 -6.39 -5.62 -9.04
CA GLN A 49 -7.65 -5.38 -9.75
C GLN A 49 -8.52 -6.63 -9.81
N TYR A 50 -7.94 -7.80 -10.06
CA TYR A 50 -8.67 -9.07 -10.07
C TYR A 50 -9.37 -9.37 -8.75
N GLU A 51 -8.72 -9.04 -7.63
CA GLU A 51 -9.27 -9.25 -6.29
C GLU A 51 -10.46 -8.32 -5.96
N GLU A 52 -10.63 -7.22 -6.71
CA GLU A 52 -11.74 -6.28 -6.57
C GLU A 52 -12.84 -6.50 -7.62
N LEU A 53 -12.46 -6.71 -8.88
CA LEU A 53 -13.36 -6.65 -10.03
C LEU A 53 -13.53 -7.99 -10.73
N ARG A 54 -12.75 -9.02 -10.37
CA ARG A 54 -12.71 -10.34 -11.02
C ARG A 54 -12.38 -10.29 -12.51
N ASP A 55 -11.69 -9.23 -12.94
CA ASP A 55 -11.32 -9.01 -14.34
C ASP A 55 -9.85 -8.57 -14.46
N THR A 56 -9.13 -9.23 -15.37
CA THR A 56 -7.75 -8.91 -15.78
C THR A 56 -7.60 -8.71 -17.29
N SER A 57 -8.70 -8.76 -18.04
CA SER A 57 -8.70 -8.66 -19.50
C SER A 57 -8.32 -7.26 -19.98
N ASN A 58 -8.64 -6.24 -19.18
CA ASN A 58 -8.34 -4.84 -19.44
C ASN A 58 -7.93 -4.14 -18.13
N VAL A 59 -7.27 -2.99 -18.26
CA VAL A 59 -7.04 -2.07 -17.13
C VAL A 59 -8.33 -1.29 -16.91
N LEU A 60 -8.92 -1.43 -15.72
CA LEU A 60 -10.22 -0.85 -15.37
C LEU A 60 -10.11 0.30 -14.35
N VAL A 61 -8.90 0.57 -13.86
CA VAL A 61 -8.63 1.64 -12.90
C VAL A 61 -7.91 2.79 -13.58
N ASP A 62 -8.47 3.99 -13.46
CA ASP A 62 -7.89 5.21 -14.06
C ASP A 62 -6.66 5.70 -13.27
N GLU A 63 -6.72 5.61 -11.94
CA GLU A 63 -5.67 6.05 -11.03
C GLU A 63 -5.48 5.05 -9.90
N VAL A 64 -4.22 4.69 -9.66
CA VAL A 64 -3.80 3.95 -8.47
C VAL A 64 -3.20 4.91 -7.46
N ARG A 65 -3.68 4.83 -6.23
CA ARG A 65 -3.21 5.62 -5.10
C ARG A 65 -2.35 4.75 -4.21
N MET A 66 -1.17 5.26 -3.85
CA MET A 66 -0.29 4.56 -2.94
C MET A 66 0.51 5.47 -2.03
N ILE A 67 0.77 4.97 -0.83
CA ILE A 67 1.67 5.59 0.15
C ILE A 67 2.48 4.51 0.88
N ARG A 68 3.69 4.85 1.33
CA ARG A 68 4.55 3.94 2.09
C ARG A 68 4.71 4.43 3.53
N ASP A 69 4.46 3.56 4.49
CA ASP A 69 4.65 3.89 5.91
C ASP A 69 6.13 3.80 6.35
N GLN A 70 6.39 4.20 7.59
CA GLN A 70 7.73 4.20 8.18
C GLN A 70 8.38 2.81 8.28
N ASN A 71 7.57 1.75 8.36
CA ASN A 71 8.05 0.36 8.42
C ASN A 71 8.31 -0.22 7.02
N GLY A 72 7.92 0.52 5.98
CA GLY A 72 8.17 0.21 4.60
C GLY A 72 7.05 -0.54 3.90
N PHE A 73 5.86 -0.66 4.51
CA PHE A 73 4.69 -1.24 3.87
C PHE A 73 4.04 -0.22 2.93
N TYR A 74 3.64 -0.70 1.75
CA TYR A 74 2.83 0.07 0.80
C TYR A 74 1.35 -0.14 1.09
N TYR A 75 0.57 0.93 1.06
CA TYR A 75 -0.88 0.91 1.09
C TYR A 75 -1.32 1.29 -0.31
N ILE A 76 -2.15 0.45 -0.94
CA ILE A 76 -2.55 0.60 -2.34
C ILE A 76 -4.07 0.52 -2.42
N THR A 77 -4.68 1.46 -3.14
CA THR A 77 -6.11 1.44 -3.47
C THR A 77 -6.38 2.21 -4.77
N ALA A 78 -7.63 2.21 -5.22
CA ALA A 78 -8.11 2.96 -6.39
C ALA A 78 -9.60 3.30 -6.20
N SER A 79 -10.12 4.18 -7.06
CA SER A 79 -11.58 4.34 -7.17
C SER A 79 -12.23 3.01 -7.59
N GLY A 80 -13.41 2.73 -7.07
CA GLY A 80 -14.13 1.46 -7.27
C GLY A 80 -13.67 0.31 -6.37
N PHE A 81 -12.63 0.49 -5.55
CA PHE A 81 -12.16 -0.58 -4.65
C PHE A 81 -12.93 -0.59 -3.33
N ASN A 82 -13.13 -1.77 -2.77
CA ASN A 82 -13.68 -1.99 -1.42
C ASN A 82 -12.58 -2.25 -0.38
N HIS A 83 -11.31 -2.25 -0.78
CA HIS A 83 -10.20 -2.59 0.10
C HIS A 83 -8.98 -1.69 -0.09
N VAL A 84 -8.18 -1.62 0.96
CA VAL A 84 -6.79 -1.19 0.92
C VAL A 84 -5.88 -2.41 1.02
N TYR A 85 -4.94 -2.51 0.08
CA TYR A 85 -3.96 -3.58 0.01
C TYR A 85 -2.66 -3.14 0.67
N VAL A 86 -2.33 -3.77 1.79
CA VAL A 86 -1.06 -3.58 2.49
C VAL A 86 -0.05 -4.57 1.92
N MET A 87 0.97 -4.04 1.25
CA MET A 87 1.99 -4.82 0.55
C MET A 87 3.35 -4.64 1.20
N LYS A 88 4.04 -5.75 1.47
CA LYS A 88 5.41 -5.78 1.97
C LYS A 88 6.39 -5.95 0.81
N PRO A 89 7.41 -5.08 0.66
CA PRO A 89 8.42 -5.26 -0.37
C PRO A 89 9.35 -6.44 -0.04
N GLY A 90 9.62 -7.26 -1.05
CA GLY A 90 10.62 -8.33 -1.06
C GLY A 90 11.57 -8.19 -2.25
N THR A 91 12.43 -9.19 -2.45
CA THR A 91 13.35 -9.20 -3.60
C THR A 91 12.57 -9.41 -4.89
N GLY A 92 12.38 -8.33 -5.66
CA GLY A 92 11.66 -8.37 -6.93
C GLY A 92 10.15 -8.59 -6.80
N GLU A 93 9.59 -8.44 -5.59
CA GLU A 93 8.17 -8.70 -5.33
C GLU A 93 7.53 -7.69 -4.37
N LEU A 94 6.20 -7.56 -4.51
CA LEU A 94 5.33 -6.99 -3.49
C LEU A 94 4.43 -8.11 -2.97
N LYS A 95 4.62 -8.50 -1.72
CA LYS A 95 3.84 -9.56 -1.09
C LYS A 95 2.66 -8.97 -0.33
N LEU A 96 1.47 -9.54 -0.51
CA LEU A 96 0.31 -9.16 0.29
C LEU A 96 0.56 -9.49 1.76
N GLU A 97 0.54 -8.46 2.61
CA GLU A 97 0.58 -8.59 4.07
C GLU A 97 -0.85 -8.61 4.61
N LYS A 98 -1.70 -7.68 4.13
CA LYS A 98 -3.08 -7.57 4.59
C LYS A 98 -4.00 -6.96 3.53
N LYS A 99 -5.23 -7.46 3.46
CA LYS A 99 -6.34 -6.84 2.75
C LYS A 99 -7.27 -6.22 3.79
N ILE A 100 -7.35 -4.89 3.83
CA ILE A 100 -8.17 -4.14 4.78
C ILE A 100 -9.48 -3.79 4.08
N SER A 101 -10.60 -4.35 4.54
CA SER A 101 -11.93 -3.94 4.09
C SER A 101 -12.30 -2.60 4.71
N ILE A 102 -12.85 -1.70 3.90
CA ILE A 102 -13.24 -0.34 4.27
C ILE A 102 -14.77 -0.14 4.30
N GLY A 103 -15.52 -1.24 4.39
CA GLY A 103 -16.99 -1.26 4.43
C GLY A 103 -17.63 -1.84 3.18
N ASP A 104 -18.96 -1.69 3.09
CA ASP A 104 -19.80 -2.31 2.05
C ASP A 104 -19.93 -1.47 0.77
N GLN A 105 -19.40 -0.23 0.79
CA GLN A 105 -19.44 0.70 -0.34
C GLN A 105 -18.06 0.87 -0.95
N GLN A 106 -17.99 0.86 -2.28
CA GLN A 106 -16.76 1.13 -3.02
C GLN A 106 -16.29 2.56 -2.79
N LEU A 107 -14.98 2.75 -2.78
CA LEU A 107 -14.35 4.07 -2.76
C LEU A 107 -14.74 4.85 -4.01
N ILE A 108 -15.14 6.11 -3.84
CA ILE A 108 -15.43 7.00 -4.97
C ILE A 108 -14.21 7.89 -5.21
N SER A 109 -13.79 8.65 -4.20
CA SER A 109 -12.70 9.62 -4.31
C SER A 109 -11.67 9.40 -3.18
N PRO A 110 -10.95 8.26 -3.20
CA PRO A 110 -9.99 7.94 -2.15
C PRO A 110 -8.78 8.87 -2.18
N ALA A 111 -8.17 9.15 -1.03
CA ALA A 111 -6.85 9.76 -0.93
C ALA A 111 -6.15 9.33 0.37
N PHE A 112 -4.83 9.20 0.30
CA PHE A 112 -3.99 8.88 1.45
C PHE A 112 -3.30 10.13 2.00
N ASN A 113 -3.23 10.21 3.33
CA ASN A 113 -2.40 11.16 4.05
C ASN A 113 -1.49 10.43 5.04
N TRP A 114 -0.25 10.87 5.16
CA TRP A 114 0.61 10.40 6.24
C TRP A 114 0.33 11.18 7.52
N ARG A 115 -0.07 10.48 8.57
CA ARG A 115 -0.35 11.01 9.91
C ARG A 115 0.46 10.20 10.92
N SER A 116 1.79 10.38 10.93
CA SER A 116 2.69 9.54 11.72
C SER A 116 2.13 9.27 13.13
N PRO A 117 2.05 7.98 13.56
CA PRO A 117 2.63 6.80 12.92
C PRO A 117 1.67 6.05 11.96
N VAL A 118 0.54 6.64 11.56
CA VAL A 118 -0.53 5.96 10.82
C VAL A 118 -0.74 6.54 9.42
N VAL A 119 -1.33 5.73 8.53
CA VAL A 119 -1.84 6.18 7.24
C VAL A 119 -3.32 6.54 7.41
N GLN A 120 -3.71 7.75 7.03
CA GLN A 120 -5.11 8.11 6.94
C GLN A 120 -5.59 7.86 5.51
N LEU A 121 -6.66 7.09 5.34
CA LEU A 121 -7.45 7.03 4.11
C LEU A 121 -8.66 7.94 4.30
N ILE A 122 -8.94 8.79 3.32
CA ILE A 122 -10.18 9.56 3.23
C ILE A 122 -10.88 9.21 1.91
N ASP A 123 -12.20 9.07 1.93
CA ASP A 123 -13.04 9.14 0.73
C ASP A 123 -13.76 10.48 0.73
N LEU A 124 -13.33 11.39 -0.14
CA LEU A 124 -13.76 12.78 -0.15
C LEU A 124 -15.26 12.92 -0.46
N ASP A 125 -15.78 12.09 -1.35
CA ASP A 125 -17.17 12.20 -1.82
C ASP A 125 -18.15 11.56 -0.84
N GLN A 126 -17.69 10.55 -0.08
CA GLN A 126 -18.50 9.89 0.95
C GLN A 126 -18.30 10.50 2.34
N ASN A 127 -17.36 11.45 2.50
CA ASN A 127 -16.96 12.02 3.79
C ASN A 127 -16.61 10.95 4.85
N LYS A 128 -15.90 9.90 4.43
CA LYS A 128 -15.44 8.82 5.31
C LYS A 128 -13.94 8.91 5.52
N GLU A 129 -13.50 8.57 6.73
CA GLU A 129 -12.08 8.46 7.05
C GLU A 129 -11.73 7.22 7.85
N PHE A 130 -10.56 6.66 7.57
CA PHE A 130 -10.01 5.49 8.24
C PHE A 130 -8.56 5.74 8.61
N TYR A 131 -8.19 5.40 9.85
CA TYR A 131 -6.79 5.43 10.29
C TYR A 131 -6.24 4.01 10.26
N LEU A 132 -5.21 3.79 9.46
CA LEU A 132 -4.69 2.49 9.08
C LEU A 132 -3.26 2.29 9.59
N ASN A 133 -2.96 1.05 9.96
CA ASN A 133 -1.60 0.50 9.99
C ASN A 133 -1.56 -0.85 9.27
N HIS A 134 -0.39 -1.50 9.27
CA HIS A 134 -0.23 -2.81 8.62
C HIS A 134 -1.08 -3.92 9.27
N ASN A 135 -1.58 -3.70 10.49
CA ASN A 135 -2.48 -4.59 11.19
C ASN A 135 -3.96 -4.29 10.93
N GLY A 136 -4.33 -3.24 10.19
CA GLY A 136 -5.71 -2.92 9.84
C GLY A 136 -6.15 -1.51 10.26
N ILE A 137 -7.45 -1.35 10.48
CA ILE A 137 -8.07 -0.11 10.95
C ILE A 137 -7.82 0.04 12.45
N ILE A 138 -7.26 1.18 12.85
CA ILE A 138 -7.06 1.59 14.25
C ILE A 138 -8.26 2.39 14.76
N LYS A 139 -8.79 3.27 13.91
CA LYS A 139 -10.01 4.05 14.17
C LYS A 139 -10.79 4.17 12.86
N GLY A 140 -12.06 3.78 12.91
CA GLY A 140 -13.03 3.89 11.80
C GLY A 140 -14.33 4.55 12.27
N GLU A 141 -15.28 4.65 11.34
CA GLU A 141 -16.57 5.39 11.37
C GLU A 141 -17.31 5.47 12.73
N ASP A 142 -17.21 4.48 13.62
CA ASP A 142 -18.01 4.39 14.86
C ASP A 142 -17.39 5.02 16.14
N GLN A 143 -16.53 6.04 16.02
CA GLN A 143 -16.07 6.79 17.20
C GLN A 143 -16.05 8.30 16.98
N SER A 144 -17.25 8.87 16.87
CA SER A 144 -17.55 10.28 17.17
C SER A 144 -18.81 10.38 18.02
#